data_AF-A0A5P2H753-F1
#
_entry.id   AF-A0A5P2H753-F1
#
_cell.length_a   1.000
_cell.length_b   1.000
_cell.length_c   1.000
_cell.angle_alpha   90.00
_cell.angle_beta   90.00
_cell.angle_gamma   90.00
#
_symmetry.space_group_name_H-M   'P 1'
#
loop_
_entity.id
_entity.type
_entity.pdbx_description
1 polymer ?
#
loop_
_entity_poly.entity_id
_entity_poly.type
_entity_poly.pdbx_seq_one_letter_code
_entity_poly.pdbx_strand_id
1 'polypeptide(L)'
;MFQHFVTASSNLPSQLTERARALVLAAPVMSADAIRIAPWEHLVLPADIDGSHGDYRAPRRMCSLSANNDYDAVNAWLALHEAPATARAYRKEAERLLLWAILERGKPLSSLTSEDATAYRAFLLAPTSRWVGPARPRPSPEWRPFTGALAPRSIAYALGVISAMFRWLIAQC
;
A
#
# COMPACT_ATOMS: atom_id res chain seq x y z
N MET A 1 -36.51 -45.63 39.45
CA MET A 1 -35.13 -45.25 39.84
C MET A 1 -34.33 -45.07 38.56
N PHE A 2 -33.40 -44.11 38.52
CA PHE A 2 -32.49 -43.76 37.41
C PHE A 2 -33.00 -42.90 36.23
N GLN A 3 -32.19 -41.86 35.98
CA GLN A 3 -32.23 -40.72 35.06
C GLN A 3 -31.94 -41.03 33.58
N HIS A 4 -32.36 -40.11 32.69
CA HIS A 4 -31.57 -39.41 31.63
C HIS A 4 -32.39 -38.15 31.21
N PHE A 5 -31.93 -36.90 31.06
CA PHE A 5 -30.63 -36.18 31.08
C PHE A 5 -29.80 -36.11 29.77
N VAL A 6 -29.60 -34.86 29.27
CA VAL A 6 -28.78 -34.37 28.11
C VAL A 6 -29.37 -34.77 26.73
N THR A 7 -29.64 -33.87 25.77
CA THR A 7 -28.71 -32.93 25.09
C THR A 7 -29.28 -31.54 24.76
N ALA A 8 -28.61 -30.49 25.24
CA ALA A 8 -28.63 -29.15 24.64
C ALA A 8 -27.30 -28.93 23.88
N SER A 9 -27.27 -29.32 22.60
CA SER A 9 -26.21 -29.03 21.61
C SER A 9 -26.78 -29.47 20.25
N SER A 10 -26.66 -28.75 19.13
CA SER A 10 -25.40 -28.30 18.56
C SER A 10 -25.54 -27.20 17.46
N ASN A 11 -26.29 -26.11 17.70
CA ASN A 11 -26.48 -25.04 16.70
C ASN A 11 -25.35 -23.97 16.63
N LEU A 12 -24.25 -24.10 17.39
CA LEU A 12 -23.14 -23.13 17.34
C LEU A 12 -22.39 -23.09 15.99
N PRO A 13 -22.03 -24.21 15.32
CA PRO A 13 -21.18 -24.16 14.13
C PRO A 13 -21.83 -23.41 12.96
N SER A 14 -23.12 -23.67 12.70
CA SER A 14 -23.89 -23.00 11.66
C SER A 14 -24.05 -21.51 11.94
N GLN A 15 -24.43 -21.12 13.16
CA GLN A 15 -24.56 -19.70 13.54
C GLN A 15 -23.24 -18.93 13.48
N LEU A 16 -22.10 -19.57 13.79
CA LEU A 16 -20.78 -18.94 13.63
C LEU A 16 -20.39 -18.82 12.16
N THR A 17 -20.67 -19.84 11.35
CA THR A 17 -20.40 -19.82 9.89
C THR A 17 -21.27 -18.76 9.20
N GLU A 18 -22.53 -18.65 9.59
CA GLU A 18 -23.50 -17.71 9.02
C GLU A 18 -23.24 -16.27 9.50
N ARG A 19 -22.82 -16.07 10.75
CA ARG A 19 -22.31 -14.77 11.22
C ARG A 19 -21.02 -14.37 10.53
N ALA A 20 -20.07 -15.29 10.32
CA ALA A 20 -18.85 -15.02 9.56
C ALA A 20 -19.18 -14.66 8.09
N ARG A 21 -20.12 -15.39 7.47
CA ARG A 21 -20.61 -15.09 6.12
C ARG A 21 -21.33 -13.75 6.04
N ALA A 22 -22.15 -13.42 7.03
CA ALA A 22 -22.80 -12.12 7.14
C ALA A 22 -21.79 -10.98 7.34
N LEU A 23 -20.72 -11.19 8.12
CA LEU A 23 -19.63 -10.21 8.27
C LEU A 23 -18.83 -10.03 6.96
N VAL A 24 -18.63 -11.08 6.17
CA VAL A 24 -17.98 -10.99 4.84
C VAL A 24 -18.88 -10.28 3.82
N LEU A 25 -20.21 -10.47 3.89
CA LEU A 25 -21.18 -9.83 2.99
C LEU A 25 -21.56 -8.40 3.41
N ALA A 26 -21.46 -8.09 4.71
CA ALA A 26 -21.68 -6.75 5.28
C ALA A 26 -20.39 -5.94 5.46
N ALA A 27 -19.23 -6.54 5.19
CA ALA A 27 -18.00 -5.79 5.00
C ALA A 27 -18.24 -4.83 3.82
N PRO A 28 -18.17 -3.50 4.02
CA PRO A 28 -18.29 -2.59 2.90
C PRO A 28 -17.18 -2.93 1.90
N VAL A 29 -17.54 -3.04 0.62
CA VAL A 29 -16.55 -2.96 -0.47
C VAL A 29 -15.77 -1.67 -0.22
N MET A 30 -14.50 -1.80 0.16
CA MET A 30 -13.69 -0.66 0.58
C MET A 30 -13.44 0.22 -0.63
N SER A 31 -14.28 1.24 -0.83
CA SER A 31 -14.01 2.27 -1.82
C SER A 31 -12.69 2.96 -1.50
N ALA A 32 -11.97 3.42 -2.52
CA ALA A 32 -10.70 4.12 -2.33
C ALA A 32 -10.81 5.30 -1.35
N ASP A 33 -11.99 5.95 -1.28
CA ASP A 33 -12.32 7.03 -0.32
C ASP A 33 -12.20 6.64 1.16
N ALA A 34 -12.27 5.35 1.49
CA ALA A 34 -12.12 4.86 2.86
C ALA A 34 -10.65 4.71 3.30
N ILE A 35 -9.71 4.70 2.35
CA ILE A 35 -8.29 4.50 2.64
C ILE A 35 -7.73 5.78 3.29
N ARG A 36 -7.17 5.62 4.49
CA ARG A 36 -6.56 6.72 5.24
C ARG A 36 -5.06 6.75 5.02
N ILE A 37 -4.46 7.93 5.15
CA ILE A 37 -3.00 8.09 5.18
C ILE A 37 -2.47 7.36 6.42
N ALA A 38 -1.79 6.25 6.18
CA ALA A 38 -1.15 5.39 7.15
C ALA A 38 0.14 4.82 6.54
N PRO A 39 1.07 4.27 7.34
CA PRO A 39 2.18 3.48 6.84
C PRO A 39 1.69 2.34 5.95
N TRP A 40 2.39 2.05 4.85
CA TRP A 40 1.92 1.07 3.86
C TRP A 40 1.79 -0.36 4.40
N GLU A 41 2.49 -0.70 5.50
CA GLU A 41 2.43 -2.01 6.19
C GLU A 41 1.18 -2.18 7.05
N HIS A 42 0.38 -1.11 7.19
CA HIS A 42 -0.92 -1.11 7.86
C HIS A 42 -2.09 -0.96 6.88
N LEU A 43 -1.83 -0.89 5.58
CA LEU A 43 -2.89 -0.81 4.57
C LEU A 43 -3.37 -2.20 4.15
N VAL A 44 -4.69 -2.34 4.06
CA VAL A 44 -5.35 -3.46 3.39
C VAL A 44 -5.97 -2.88 2.13
N LEU A 45 -5.38 -3.19 0.98
CA LEU A 45 -5.80 -2.68 -0.33
C LEU A 45 -6.66 -3.73 -1.05
N PRO A 46 -7.80 -3.34 -1.64
CA PRO A 46 -8.52 -4.22 -2.56
C PRO A 46 -7.76 -4.40 -3.90
N ALA A 47 -8.06 -5.49 -4.60
CA ALA A 47 -7.26 -6.00 -5.73
C ALA A 47 -7.33 -5.15 -7.03
N ASP A 48 -8.18 -4.13 -7.05
CA ASP A 48 -8.28 -3.09 -8.07
C ASP A 48 -7.19 -2.02 -7.91
N ILE A 49 -6.66 -1.81 -6.70
CA ILE A 49 -5.68 -0.76 -6.38
C ILE A 49 -4.45 -1.23 -5.60
N ASP A 50 -4.35 -2.52 -5.24
CA ASP A 50 -3.10 -3.13 -4.76
C ASP A 50 -2.05 -3.31 -5.89
N GLY A 51 -2.50 -3.19 -7.13
CA GLY A 51 -1.69 -3.28 -8.34
C GLY A 51 -1.54 -4.67 -8.93
N SER A 52 -2.17 -5.69 -8.37
CA SER A 52 -2.14 -7.06 -8.91
C SER A 52 -2.59 -7.15 -10.39
N HIS A 53 -3.47 -6.24 -10.81
CA HIS A 53 -3.99 -6.10 -12.17
C HIS A 53 -3.54 -4.81 -12.87
N GLY A 54 -2.47 -4.15 -12.43
CA GLY A 54 -2.04 -2.85 -12.95
C GLY A 54 -1.69 -2.84 -14.45
N ASP A 55 -2.07 -1.77 -15.14
CA ASP A 55 -2.08 -1.64 -16.60
C ASP A 55 -0.72 -1.88 -17.27
N TYR A 56 0.37 -1.55 -16.56
CA TYR A 56 1.74 -1.67 -17.05
C TYR A 56 2.51 -2.85 -16.44
N ARG A 57 1.80 -3.83 -15.86
CA ARG A 57 2.41 -5.11 -15.49
C ARG A 57 2.71 -5.96 -16.71
N ALA A 58 3.95 -6.39 -16.82
CA ALA A 58 4.34 -7.41 -17.78
C ALA A 58 3.68 -8.77 -17.45
N PRO A 59 3.48 -9.65 -18.45
CA PRO A 59 2.93 -10.99 -18.24
C PRO A 59 3.78 -11.80 -17.25
N ARG A 60 3.15 -12.42 -16.24
CA ARG A 60 3.84 -13.13 -15.13
C ARG A 60 4.92 -14.13 -15.57
N ARG A 61 4.77 -14.76 -16.74
CA ARG A 61 5.75 -15.71 -17.33
C ARG A 61 7.09 -15.07 -17.76
N MET A 62 7.14 -13.74 -17.90
CA MET A 62 8.34 -12.97 -18.26
C MET A 62 9.06 -12.44 -17.01
N CYS A 63 8.34 -12.34 -15.89
CA CYS A 63 8.86 -11.87 -14.61
C CYS A 63 9.76 -12.89 -13.91
N SER A 64 10.93 -12.45 -13.46
CA SER A 64 11.78 -13.16 -12.49
C SER A 64 11.25 -13.02 -11.05
N LEU A 65 10.45 -11.99 -10.76
CA LEU A 65 9.89 -11.74 -9.42
C LEU A 65 8.65 -12.57 -9.13
N SER A 66 8.62 -13.19 -7.95
CA SER A 66 7.42 -13.82 -7.38
C SER A 66 6.35 -12.82 -6.92
N ALA A 67 6.69 -11.53 -6.78
CA ALA A 67 5.77 -10.46 -6.35
C ALA A 67 4.47 -10.40 -7.16
N ASN A 68 3.31 -10.42 -6.47
CA ASN A 68 2.00 -10.44 -7.12
C ASN A 68 1.30 -9.08 -7.14
N ASN A 69 1.67 -8.15 -6.26
CA ASN A 69 1.13 -6.80 -6.20
C ASN A 69 2.25 -5.76 -6.10
N ASP A 70 1.92 -4.47 -5.98
CA ASP A 70 2.93 -3.40 -5.99
C ASP A 70 3.75 -3.34 -4.71
N TYR A 71 3.11 -3.62 -3.57
CA TYR A 71 3.77 -3.67 -2.27
C TYR A 71 4.86 -4.75 -2.24
N ASP A 72 4.57 -5.96 -2.70
CA ASP A 72 5.54 -7.06 -2.79
C ASP A 72 6.72 -6.68 -3.71
N ALA A 73 6.42 -6.05 -4.85
CA ALA A 73 7.43 -5.68 -5.85
C ALA A 73 8.41 -4.64 -5.31
N VAL A 74 7.92 -3.61 -4.61
CA VAL A 74 8.79 -2.61 -4.00
C VAL A 74 9.55 -3.20 -2.80
N ASN A 75 8.95 -4.10 -2.00
CA ASN A 75 9.68 -4.75 -0.92
C ASN A 75 10.81 -5.66 -1.43
N ALA A 76 10.62 -6.35 -2.56
CA ALA A 76 11.68 -7.11 -3.23
C ALA A 76 12.84 -6.19 -3.68
N TRP A 77 12.55 -4.99 -4.16
CA TRP A 77 13.58 -3.98 -4.47
C TRP A 77 14.30 -3.48 -3.21
N LEU A 78 13.57 -3.17 -2.14
CA LEU A 78 14.14 -2.68 -0.88
C LEU A 78 15.07 -3.70 -0.20
N ALA A 79 14.80 -5.00 -0.38
CA ALA A 79 15.61 -6.09 0.16
C ALA A 79 17.05 -6.14 -0.41
N LEU A 80 17.31 -5.46 -1.54
CA LEU A 80 18.66 -5.36 -2.14
C LEU A 80 19.62 -4.45 -1.35
N HIS A 81 19.12 -3.71 -0.35
CA HIS A 81 19.86 -2.64 0.32
C HIS A 81 20.22 -3.03 1.75
N GLU A 82 21.38 -3.68 1.92
CA GLU A 82 21.91 -4.13 3.21
C GLU A 82 21.98 -3.03 4.26
N ALA A 83 22.38 -1.82 3.86
CA ALA A 83 22.52 -0.67 4.76
C ALA A 83 21.15 -0.19 5.29
N PRO A 84 20.82 -0.37 6.59
CA PRO A 84 19.45 -0.13 7.08
C PRO A 84 19.03 1.34 7.00
N ALA A 85 19.98 2.28 7.00
CA ALA A 85 19.70 3.69 6.79
C ALA A 85 19.23 3.98 5.35
N THR A 86 19.88 3.37 4.34
CA THR A 86 19.53 3.49 2.93
C THR A 86 18.17 2.85 2.66
N ALA A 87 17.95 1.62 3.14
CA ALA A 87 16.65 0.94 3.00
C ALA A 87 15.50 1.75 3.60
N ARG A 88 15.67 2.34 4.81
CA ARG A 88 14.67 3.24 5.41
C ARG A 88 14.45 4.51 4.60
N ALA A 89 15.51 5.13 4.07
CA ALA A 89 15.41 6.33 3.26
C ALA A 89 14.67 6.07 1.95
N TYR A 90 14.96 4.94 1.29
CA TYR A 90 14.33 4.54 0.03
C TYR A 90 12.88 4.13 0.23
N ARG A 91 12.59 3.32 1.27
CA ARG A 91 11.22 2.94 1.65
C ARG A 91 10.35 4.17 1.86
N LYS A 92 10.87 5.22 2.52
CA LYS A 92 10.15 6.47 2.76
C LYS A 92 9.76 7.20 1.46
N GLU A 93 10.62 7.24 0.43
CA GLU A 93 10.27 7.89 -0.84
C GLU A 93 9.35 7.03 -1.73
N ALA A 94 9.52 5.70 -1.70
CA ALA A 94 8.63 4.77 -2.40
C ALA A 94 7.23 4.70 -1.78
N GLU A 95 7.13 4.67 -0.44
CA GLU A 95 5.89 4.77 0.32
C GLU A 95 5.13 6.07 0.01
N ARG A 96 5.83 7.21 -0.07
CA ARG A 96 5.21 8.49 -0.47
C ARG A 96 4.55 8.41 -1.85
N LEU A 97 5.20 7.78 -2.82
CA LEU A 97 4.65 7.63 -4.16
C LEU A 97 3.48 6.65 -4.19
N LEU A 98 3.62 5.48 -3.57
CA LEU A 98 2.56 4.45 -3.54
C LEU A 98 1.30 4.97 -2.85
N LEU A 99 1.44 5.62 -1.69
CA LEU A 99 0.31 6.26 -1.01
C LEU A 99 -0.33 7.34 -1.91
N TRP A 100 0.48 8.17 -2.57
CA TRP A 100 -0.03 9.27 -3.41
C TRP A 100 -0.79 8.74 -4.64
N ALA A 101 -0.29 7.70 -5.28
CA ALA A 101 -0.94 7.03 -6.40
C ALA A 101 -2.36 6.58 -6.03
N ILE A 102 -2.49 5.90 -4.89
CA ILE A 102 -3.76 5.38 -4.40
C ILE A 102 -4.70 6.52 -3.98
N LEU A 103 -4.23 7.48 -3.18
CA LEU A 103 -5.08 8.45 -2.48
C LEU A 103 -5.35 9.76 -3.26
N GLU A 104 -4.54 10.09 -4.25
CA GLU A 104 -4.71 11.29 -5.11
C GLU A 104 -5.06 10.93 -6.56
N ARG A 105 -4.80 9.69 -7.02
CA ARG A 105 -5.11 9.25 -8.39
C ARG A 105 -6.06 8.05 -8.47
N GLY A 106 -6.33 7.36 -7.37
CA GLY A 106 -7.13 6.12 -7.38
C GLY A 106 -6.45 4.99 -8.15
N LYS A 107 -5.10 5.01 -8.24
CA LYS A 107 -4.32 4.09 -9.08
C LYS A 107 -3.32 3.27 -8.26
N PRO A 108 -3.06 2.02 -8.66
CA PRO A 108 -1.85 1.33 -8.25
C PRO A 108 -0.58 1.98 -8.85
N LEU A 109 0.57 1.74 -8.22
CA LEU A 109 1.89 2.17 -8.69
C LEU A 109 2.18 1.64 -10.11
N SER A 110 1.72 0.43 -10.42
CA SER A 110 1.86 -0.21 -11.74
C SER A 110 0.86 0.28 -12.83
N SER A 111 0.06 1.30 -12.54
CA SER A 111 -0.79 2.03 -13.52
C SER A 111 -0.46 3.53 -13.64
N LEU A 112 0.67 3.98 -13.07
CA LEU A 112 1.10 5.37 -13.16
C LEU A 112 1.64 5.72 -14.55
N THR A 113 1.23 6.88 -15.07
CA THR A 113 1.65 7.41 -16.37
C THR A 113 2.69 8.54 -16.26
N SER A 114 3.18 9.04 -17.39
CA SER A 114 4.06 10.22 -17.46
C SER A 114 3.40 11.49 -16.93
N GLU A 115 2.09 11.64 -17.12
CA GLU A 115 1.28 12.72 -16.56
C GLU A 115 1.21 12.60 -15.03
N ASP A 116 1.08 11.37 -14.50
CA ASP A 116 1.09 11.13 -13.07
C ASP A 116 2.46 11.46 -12.45
N ALA A 117 3.58 11.16 -13.13
CA ALA A 117 4.91 11.56 -12.70
C ALA A 117 5.07 13.09 -12.61
N THR A 118 4.45 13.82 -13.55
CA THR A 118 4.42 15.30 -13.55
C THR A 118 3.56 15.83 -12.38
N ALA A 119 2.37 15.24 -12.17
CA ALA A 119 1.49 15.59 -11.06
C ALA A 119 2.13 15.29 -9.68
N TYR A 120 2.83 14.18 -9.53
CA TYR A 120 3.55 13.85 -8.29
C TYR A 120 4.68 14.85 -8.00
N ARG A 121 5.45 15.25 -9.02
CA ARG A 121 6.48 16.29 -8.87
C ARG A 121 5.88 17.63 -8.39
N ALA A 122 4.71 18.03 -8.93
CA ALA A 122 4.00 19.21 -8.47
C ALA A 122 3.48 19.05 -7.02
N PHE A 123 2.92 17.89 -6.69
CA PHE A 123 2.49 17.57 -5.34
C PHE A 123 3.64 17.62 -4.30
N LEU A 124 4.86 17.18 -4.63
CA LEU A 124 6.00 17.26 -3.71
C LEU A 124 6.40 18.71 -3.35
N LEU A 125 6.10 19.69 -4.22
CA LEU A 125 6.29 21.13 -3.96
C LEU A 125 5.20 21.72 -3.07
N ALA A 126 3.98 21.15 -3.10
CA ALA A 126 2.82 21.66 -2.38
C ALA A 126 1.89 20.51 -1.91
N PRO A 127 2.33 19.65 -0.98
CA PRO A 127 1.50 18.57 -0.47
C PRO A 127 0.33 19.15 0.32
N THR A 128 -0.89 18.63 0.08
CA THR A 128 -2.09 19.14 0.75
C THR A 128 -2.05 18.87 2.26
N SER A 129 -2.78 19.65 3.05
CA SER A 129 -2.72 19.61 4.52
C SER A 129 -2.95 18.22 5.13
N ARG A 130 -3.74 17.35 4.47
CA ARG A 130 -3.94 15.96 4.92
C ARG A 130 -2.64 15.13 4.96
N TRP A 131 -1.63 15.48 4.17
CA TRP A 131 -0.33 14.80 4.06
C TRP A 131 0.77 15.34 4.96
N VAL A 132 0.53 16.49 5.58
CA VAL A 132 1.53 17.26 6.31
C VAL A 132 1.22 17.23 7.81
N GLY A 133 2.19 16.88 8.63
CA GLY A 133 2.05 16.88 10.08
C GLY A 133 3.39 16.92 10.82
N PRO A 134 3.39 17.11 12.14
CA PRO A 134 4.61 16.99 12.93
C PRO A 134 5.20 15.58 12.80
N ALA A 135 6.50 15.44 13.04
CA ALA A 135 7.15 14.13 13.05
C ALA A 135 6.54 13.25 14.16
N ARG A 136 5.93 12.13 13.77
CA ARG A 136 5.32 11.13 14.68
C ARG A 136 5.88 9.73 14.41
N PRO A 137 5.90 8.82 15.40
CA PRO A 137 6.20 7.41 15.18
C PRO A 137 5.24 6.78 14.15
N ARG A 138 5.73 5.82 13.35
CA ARG A 138 4.91 5.15 12.31
C ARG A 138 3.60 4.54 12.83
N PRO A 139 3.55 3.87 14.00
CA PRO A 139 2.29 3.31 14.51
C PRO A 139 1.27 4.36 14.98
N SER A 140 1.61 5.65 15.00
CA SER A 140 0.69 6.70 15.41
C SER A 140 -0.39 6.94 14.34
N PRO A 141 -1.68 7.09 14.70
CA PRO A 141 -2.72 7.52 13.75
C PRO A 141 -2.52 8.97 13.26
N GLU A 142 -1.72 9.76 13.98
CA GLU A 142 -1.28 11.09 13.56
C GLU A 142 -0.07 11.05 12.60
N TRP A 143 0.47 9.88 12.27
CA TRP A 143 1.60 9.77 11.36
C TRP A 143 1.28 10.39 10.00
N ARG A 144 2.23 11.18 9.48
CA ARG A 144 2.16 11.78 8.15
C ARG A 144 3.48 11.58 7.41
N PRO A 145 3.45 11.28 6.10
CA PRO A 145 4.65 11.06 5.29
C PRO A 145 5.44 12.35 5.00
N PHE A 146 4.85 13.54 5.20
CA PHE A 146 5.53 14.83 5.05
C PHE A 146 5.43 15.67 6.33
N THR A 147 6.48 16.44 6.61
CA THR A 147 6.50 17.49 7.65
C THR A 147 6.37 18.90 7.07
N GLY A 148 6.13 18.99 5.76
CA GLY A 148 6.03 20.21 4.98
C GLY A 148 6.32 19.93 3.50
N ALA A 149 6.26 20.97 2.67
CA ALA A 149 6.74 20.92 1.29
C ALA A 149 8.21 20.53 1.22
N LEU A 150 8.61 19.79 0.18
CA LEU A 150 10.00 19.40 -0.01
C LEU A 150 10.81 20.52 -0.68
N ALA A 151 11.99 20.82 -0.13
CA ALA A 151 12.98 21.65 -0.81
C ALA A 151 13.42 21.02 -2.15
N PRO A 152 13.81 21.81 -3.18
CA PRO A 152 14.14 21.29 -4.51
C PRO A 152 15.16 20.14 -4.53
N ARG A 153 16.19 20.21 -3.66
CA ARG A 153 17.18 19.13 -3.50
C ARG A 153 16.56 17.82 -2.98
N SER A 154 15.60 17.90 -2.06
CA SER A 154 14.88 16.75 -1.52
C SER A 154 13.94 16.14 -2.55
N ILE A 155 13.34 16.94 -3.44
CA ILE A 155 12.55 16.47 -4.58
C ILE A 155 13.45 15.73 -5.58
N ALA A 156 14.60 16.32 -5.95
CA ALA A 156 15.56 15.67 -6.84
C ALA A 156 16.05 14.32 -6.28
N TYR A 157 16.32 14.24 -4.97
CA TYR A 157 16.63 12.98 -4.29
C TYR A 157 15.48 11.97 -4.38
N ALA A 158 14.26 12.35 -4.00
CA ALA A 158 13.10 11.45 -4.01
C ALA A 158 12.82 10.89 -5.41
N LEU A 159 12.85 11.75 -6.44
CA LEU A 159 12.67 11.33 -7.84
C LEU A 159 13.82 10.44 -8.33
N GLY A 160 15.06 10.67 -7.88
CA GLY A 160 16.20 9.79 -8.18
C GLY A 160 16.05 8.40 -7.59
N VAL A 161 15.60 8.29 -6.33
CA VAL A 161 15.27 7.01 -5.66
C VAL A 161 14.17 6.26 -6.40
N ILE A 162 13.07 6.94 -6.73
CA ILE A 162 11.94 6.38 -7.49
C ILE A 162 12.39 5.92 -8.88
N SER A 163 13.26 6.69 -9.55
CA SER A 163 13.81 6.32 -10.87
C SER A 163 14.72 5.10 -10.81
N ALA A 164 15.44 4.89 -9.70
CA ALA A 164 16.24 3.69 -9.47
C ALA A 164 15.35 2.45 -9.21
N MET A 165 14.28 2.62 -8.42
CA MET A 165 13.27 1.60 -8.16
C MET A 165 12.60 1.11 -9.44
N PHE A 166 11.99 2.01 -10.24
CA PHE A 166 11.33 1.61 -11.48
C PHE A 166 12.29 0.97 -12.49
N ARG A 167 13.52 1.48 -12.63
CA ARG A 167 14.51 0.89 -13.54
C ARG A 167 14.87 -0.55 -13.14
N TRP A 168 14.97 -0.84 -11.85
CA TRP A 168 15.20 -2.21 -11.39
C TRP A 168 13.97 -3.09 -11.61
N LEU A 169 12.77 -2.60 -11.26
CA LEU A 169 11.50 -3.33 -11.44
C LEU A 169 11.25 -3.72 -12.90
N ILE A 170 11.46 -2.78 -13.84
CA ILE A 170 11.35 -3.03 -15.28
C ILE A 170 12.36 -4.07 -15.74
N ALA A 171 13.58 -4.07 -15.19
CA ALA A 171 14.59 -5.08 -15.49
C ALA A 171 14.30 -6.47 -14.91
N GLN A 172 13.17 -6.66 -14.20
CA GLN A 172 12.75 -7.95 -13.66
C GLN A 172 11.61 -8.63 -14.45
N CYS A 173 11.11 -8.06 -15.56
CA CYS A 173 9.95 -8.62 -16.28
C CYS A 173 9.93 -8.39 -17.80
#